data_AF-A0A1I7T327-F1
#
_entry.id   AF-A0A1I7T327-F1
#
_cell.length_a   1.000
_cell.length_b   1.000
_cell.length_c   1.000
_cell.angle_alpha   90.00
_cell.angle_beta   90.00
_cell.angle_gamma   90.00
#
_symmetry.space_group_name_H-M   'P 1'
#
loop_
_entity.id
_entity.type
_entity.pdbx_description
1 polymer ?
#
loop_
_entity_poly.entity_id
_entity_poly.type
_entity_poly.pdbx_seq_one_letter_code
_entity_poly.pdbx_strand_id
1 'polypeptide(L)'
;MFPGDGEILLRSRLYVMCGIFVLIPNTICLVVFNSSKDFRQRFVFFTLLSVSDMINGISFIMSGSGRLNLILHDQYHFKTSSYECMTGYLWPVFLLFGGQLPATFHCLLTVERVLAVNRVSWYRSRWTWRHRLYLSSLGIFICVFLSFIALIVSFASPSLNDNRICAVMDSTGIVYGTIHYCWIALSYMIAFGVTLNLFLRSHGSKFLNHTEKRKQMAILILSGINVLMVSVPNFVLVADQWDTDEFDVLLVVERHESSEIIARQCFIR
;
A
#
# COMPACT_ATOMS: atom_id res chain seq x y z
N MET A 1 -1.62 -32.09 8.03
CA MET A 1 -1.50 -31.34 6.77
C MET A 1 -2.78 -31.55 5.97
N PHE A 2 -3.62 -30.53 5.97
CA PHE A 2 -4.90 -30.51 5.27
C PHE A 2 -4.67 -30.27 3.77
N PRO A 3 -5.57 -30.75 2.89
CA PRO A 3 -5.50 -30.43 1.46
C PRO A 3 -5.63 -28.91 1.26
N GLY A 4 -4.65 -28.28 0.60
CA GLY A 4 -4.57 -26.83 0.40
C GLY A 4 -3.44 -26.11 1.16
N ASP A 5 -2.84 -26.76 2.17
CA ASP A 5 -1.76 -26.16 2.97
C ASP A 5 -0.51 -25.78 2.15
N GLY A 6 -0.26 -26.49 1.04
CA GLY A 6 0.86 -26.20 0.14
C GLY A 6 0.78 -24.82 -0.52
N GLU A 7 -0.42 -24.39 -0.92
CA GLU A 7 -0.65 -23.08 -1.53
C GLU A 7 -0.50 -21.96 -0.49
N ILE A 8 -1.06 -22.17 0.70
CA ILE A 8 -0.96 -21.21 1.83
C ILE A 8 0.49 -21.07 2.29
N LEU A 9 1.23 -22.18 2.32
CA LEU A 9 2.65 -22.21 2.65
C LEU A 9 3.48 -21.43 1.62
N LEU A 10 3.23 -21.66 0.32
CA LEU A 10 3.90 -20.93 -0.76
C LEU A 10 3.62 -19.43 -0.66
N ARG A 11 2.36 -19.04 -0.51
CA ARG A 11 1.95 -17.63 -0.34
C ARG A 11 2.61 -17.00 0.87
N SER A 12 2.65 -17.70 2.01
CA SER A 12 3.28 -17.18 3.24
C SER A 12 4.79 -16.98 3.08
N ARG A 13 5.48 -17.88 2.38
CA ARG A 13 6.91 -17.73 2.05
C ARG A 13 7.15 -16.56 1.11
N LEU A 14 6.32 -16.39 0.07
CA LEU A 14 6.40 -15.25 -0.83
C LEU A 14 6.24 -13.93 -0.07
N TYR A 15 5.27 -13.82 0.85
CA TYR A 15 5.09 -12.62 1.68
C TYR A 15 6.35 -12.24 2.46
N VAL A 16 7.03 -13.23 3.07
CA VAL A 16 8.28 -12.98 3.79
C VAL A 16 9.39 -12.51 2.86
N MET A 17 9.59 -13.20 1.73
CA MET A 17 10.65 -12.84 0.78
C MET A 17 10.43 -11.44 0.20
N CYS A 18 9.21 -11.12 -0.20
CA CYS A 18 8.90 -9.81 -0.80
C CYS A 18 8.99 -8.69 0.23
N GLY A 19 8.59 -8.94 1.49
CA GLY A 19 8.83 -8.00 2.57
C GLY A 19 10.32 -7.69 2.77
N ILE A 20 11.19 -8.71 2.72
CA ILE A 20 12.66 -8.51 2.80
C ILE A 20 13.17 -7.70 1.61
N PHE A 21 12.74 -8.03 0.38
CA PHE A 21 13.13 -7.30 -0.82
C PHE A 21 12.72 -5.84 -0.78
N VAL A 22 11.57 -5.50 -0.17
CA VAL A 22 11.12 -4.10 -0.01
C VAL A 22 11.99 -3.34 1.00
N LEU A 23 12.51 -4.00 2.04
CA LEU A 23 13.32 -3.33 3.07
C LEU A 23 14.66 -2.82 2.54
N ILE A 24 15.32 -3.57 1.66
CA ILE A 24 16.65 -3.23 1.15
C ILE A 24 16.68 -1.87 0.40
N PRO A 25 15.91 -1.65 -0.68
CA PRO A 25 15.94 -0.40 -1.43
C PRO A 25 15.44 0.79 -0.60
N ASN A 26 14.44 0.57 0.27
CA ASN A 26 13.95 1.65 1.13
C ASN A 26 14.95 2.05 2.20
N THR A 27 15.75 1.11 2.73
CA THR A 27 16.86 1.42 3.63
C THR A 27 17.93 2.26 2.92
N ILE A 28 18.28 1.89 1.67
CA ILE A 28 19.22 2.68 0.85
C ILE A 28 18.69 4.10 0.63
N CYS A 29 17.41 4.24 0.24
CA CYS A 29 16.76 5.54 0.07
C CYS A 29 16.82 6.38 1.35
N LEU A 30 16.54 5.79 2.52
CA LEU A 30 16.62 6.50 3.79
C LEU A 30 18.04 6.98 4.11
N VAL A 31 19.06 6.15 3.87
CA VAL A 31 20.45 6.56 4.08
C VAL A 31 20.81 7.71 3.15
N VAL A 32 20.44 7.63 1.87
CA VAL A 32 20.73 8.68 0.87
C VAL A 32 20.02 9.99 1.21
N PHE A 33 18.73 9.96 1.50
CA PHE A 33 17.95 11.18 1.77
C PHE A 33 18.31 11.83 3.11
N ASN A 34 18.79 11.06 4.09
CA ASN A 34 19.22 11.59 5.38
C ASN A 34 20.71 11.96 5.45
N SER A 35 21.49 11.65 4.42
CA SER A 35 22.94 11.89 4.37
C SER A 35 23.31 13.36 4.57
N SER A 36 22.50 14.30 4.07
CA SER A 36 22.74 15.74 4.26
C SER A 36 21.48 16.52 4.64
N LYS A 37 21.68 17.65 5.31
CA LYS A 37 20.59 18.53 5.74
C LYS A 37 19.79 19.09 4.56
N ASP A 38 20.47 19.43 3.45
CA ASP A 38 19.83 19.95 2.24
C ASP A 38 18.92 18.91 1.59
N PHE A 39 19.41 17.67 1.43
CA PHE A 39 18.60 16.58 0.90
C PHE A 39 17.41 16.26 1.80
N ARG A 40 17.60 16.19 3.12
CA ARG A 40 16.52 15.90 4.06
C ARG A 40 15.37 16.91 3.98
N GLN A 41 15.68 18.19 3.80
CA GLN A 41 14.65 19.23 3.69
C GLN A 41 13.94 19.22 2.33
N ARG A 42 14.62 18.80 1.27
CA ARG A 42 14.07 18.77 -0.09
C ARG A 42 13.29 17.50 -0.41
N PHE A 43 13.64 16.37 0.21
CA PHE A 43 13.08 15.05 -0.08
C PHE A 43 12.20 14.49 1.04
N VAL A 44 11.62 15.35 1.90
CA VAL A 44 10.76 14.96 3.05
C VAL A 44 9.71 13.91 2.68
N PHE A 45 8.92 14.13 1.62
CA PHE A 45 7.89 13.16 1.21
C PHE A 45 8.48 11.83 0.71
N PHE A 46 9.64 11.84 0.07
CA PHE A 46 10.31 10.61 -0.35
C PHE A 46 10.86 9.84 0.86
N THR A 47 11.42 10.53 1.85
CA THR A 47 11.82 9.90 3.12
C THR A 47 10.63 9.24 3.80
N LEU A 48 9.51 9.94 3.92
CA LEU A 48 8.30 9.40 4.56
C LEU A 48 7.65 8.28 3.76
N LEU A 49 7.67 8.37 2.42
CA LEU A 49 7.24 7.28 1.56
C LEU A 49 8.10 6.03 1.78
N SER A 50 9.43 6.17 1.83
CA SER A 50 10.33 5.04 2.14
C SER A 50 10.10 4.44 3.52
N VAL A 51 9.84 5.25 4.55
CA VAL A 51 9.43 4.73 5.87
C VAL A 51 8.12 3.95 5.77
N SER A 52 7.15 4.45 5.00
CA SER A 52 5.84 3.83 4.85
C SER A 52 5.92 2.50 4.10
N ASP A 53 6.73 2.44 3.05
CA ASP A 53 7.01 1.21 2.32
C ASP A 53 7.77 0.19 3.19
N MET A 54 8.64 0.63 4.11
CA MET A 54 9.24 -0.26 5.10
C MET A 54 8.23 -0.81 6.10
N ILE A 55 7.32 0.03 6.62
CA ILE A 55 6.24 -0.41 7.51
C ILE A 55 5.39 -1.47 6.79
N ASN A 56 5.10 -1.25 5.50
CA ASN A 56 4.39 -2.23 4.68
C ASN A 56 5.22 -3.52 4.45
N GLY A 57 6.53 -3.41 4.23
CA GLY A 57 7.42 -4.59 4.14
C GLY A 57 7.46 -5.41 5.43
N ILE A 58 7.53 -4.75 6.59
CA ILE A 58 7.48 -5.39 7.91
C ILE A 58 6.13 -6.09 8.11
N SER A 59 5.02 -5.46 7.70
CA SER A 59 3.69 -6.06 7.82
C SER A 59 3.58 -7.37 7.04
N PHE A 60 4.17 -7.46 5.83
CA PHE A 60 4.23 -8.69 5.06
C PHE A 60 5.08 -9.78 5.72
N ILE A 61 6.24 -9.42 6.28
CA ILE A 61 7.10 -10.37 7.01
C ILE A 61 6.36 -10.92 8.23
N MET A 62 5.72 -10.05 9.02
CA MET A 62 4.97 -10.48 10.21
C MET A 62 3.78 -11.34 9.84
N SER A 63 3.02 -10.96 8.82
CA SER A 63 1.86 -11.73 8.35
C SER A 63 2.29 -13.10 7.81
N GLY A 64 3.32 -13.15 6.97
CA GLY A 64 3.83 -14.42 6.42
C GLY A 64 4.42 -15.35 7.48
N SER A 65 5.22 -14.80 8.41
CA SER A 65 5.81 -15.58 9.51
C SER A 65 4.75 -16.04 10.51
N GLY A 66 3.78 -15.19 10.83
CA GLY A 66 2.65 -15.52 11.71
C GLY A 66 1.79 -16.65 11.14
N ARG A 67 1.45 -16.57 9.84
CA ARG A 67 0.71 -17.63 9.13
C ARG A 67 1.49 -18.95 9.11
N LEU A 68 2.79 -18.90 8.84
CA LEU A 68 3.64 -20.09 8.90
C LEU A 68 3.63 -20.72 10.28
N ASN A 69 3.75 -19.92 11.34
CA ASN A 69 3.70 -20.41 12.72
C ASN A 69 2.35 -21.06 13.07
N LEU A 70 1.24 -20.47 12.61
CA LEU A 70 -0.11 -21.02 12.83
C LEU A 70 -0.32 -22.36 12.10
N ILE A 71 0.23 -22.52 10.91
CA ILE A 71 0.18 -23.79 10.16
C ILE A 71 1.01 -24.86 10.86
N LEU A 72 2.23 -24.51 11.31
CA LEU A 72 3.13 -25.46 11.99
C LEU A 72 2.57 -25.99 13.32
N HIS A 73 1.68 -25.24 13.98
CA HIS A 73 1.01 -25.63 15.22
C HIS A 73 -0.42 -26.12 15.01
N ASP A 74 -0.82 -26.38 13.76
CA ASP A 74 -2.18 -26.79 13.36
C ASP A 74 -3.30 -25.83 13.86
N GLN A 75 -2.95 -24.57 14.17
CA GLN A 75 -3.87 -23.57 14.70
C GLN A 75 -4.56 -22.71 13.62
N TYR A 76 -4.23 -22.94 12.35
CA TYR A 76 -4.68 -22.10 11.24
C TYR A 76 -6.20 -22.17 10.99
N HIS A 77 -6.81 -23.35 11.12
CA HIS A 77 -8.23 -23.59 10.82
C HIS A 77 -9.19 -23.36 12.00
N PHE A 78 -8.70 -22.79 13.11
CA PHE A 78 -9.58 -22.47 14.23
C PHE A 78 -10.35 -21.18 13.94
N LYS A 79 -11.65 -21.20 14.26
CA LYS A 79 -12.48 -20.01 14.19
C LYS A 79 -11.95 -18.93 15.14
N THR A 80 -12.03 -17.69 14.71
CA THR A 80 -11.58 -16.52 15.49
C THR A 80 -12.51 -15.35 15.21
N SER A 81 -12.74 -14.51 16.21
CA SER A 81 -13.48 -13.27 16.00
C SER A 81 -12.57 -12.18 15.40
N SER A 82 -13.18 -11.21 14.72
CA SER A 82 -12.48 -10.06 14.12
C SER A 82 -11.76 -9.21 15.17
N TYR A 83 -12.38 -9.08 16.36
CA TYR A 83 -11.79 -8.39 17.51
C TYR A 83 -10.54 -9.11 18.03
N GLU A 84 -10.59 -10.43 18.18
CA GLU A 84 -9.43 -11.25 18.57
C GLU A 84 -8.32 -11.18 17.52
N CYS A 85 -8.66 -11.10 16.23
CA CYS A 85 -7.66 -10.87 15.19
C CYS A 85 -6.96 -9.52 15.35
N MET A 86 -7.74 -8.44 15.57
CA MET A 86 -7.22 -7.08 15.67
C MET A 86 -6.37 -6.84 16.93
N THR A 87 -6.71 -7.50 18.05
CA THR A 87 -6.06 -7.28 19.35
C THR A 87 -5.07 -8.38 19.74
N GLY A 88 -5.30 -9.61 19.29
CA GLY A 88 -4.45 -10.77 19.57
C GLY A 88 -3.20 -10.83 18.71
N TYR A 89 -3.20 -10.15 17.55
CA TYR A 89 -2.07 -10.15 16.62
C TYR A 89 -1.72 -8.74 16.16
N LEU A 90 -0.41 -8.48 15.99
CA LEU A 90 0.07 -7.17 15.55
C LEU A 90 -0.02 -6.98 14.03
N TRP A 91 0.07 -8.05 13.24
CA TRP A 91 0.14 -7.92 11.78
C TRP A 91 -1.07 -7.27 11.10
N PRO A 92 -2.34 -7.41 11.55
CA PRO A 92 -3.46 -6.76 10.89
C PRO A 92 -3.39 -5.23 11.01
N VAL A 93 -2.97 -4.73 12.18
CA VAL A 93 -2.73 -3.30 12.41
C VAL A 93 -1.63 -2.78 11.49
N PHE A 94 -0.50 -3.50 11.41
CA PHE A 94 0.60 -3.12 10.52
C PHE A 94 0.23 -3.19 9.03
N LEU A 95 -0.60 -4.15 8.61
CA LEU A 95 -1.10 -4.25 7.23
C LEU A 95 -2.01 -3.08 6.90
N LEU A 96 -2.88 -2.69 7.84
CA LEU A 96 -3.78 -1.55 7.68
C LEU A 96 -2.99 -0.23 7.55
N PHE A 97 -2.03 0.03 8.46
CA PHE A 97 -1.16 1.20 8.34
C PHE A 97 -0.24 1.14 7.11
N GLY A 98 0.31 -0.04 6.81
CA GLY A 98 1.19 -0.30 5.68
C GLY A 98 0.52 -0.08 4.32
N GLY A 99 -0.80 -0.25 4.23
CA GLY A 99 -1.58 0.13 3.04
C GLY A 99 -1.90 1.62 2.97
N GLN A 100 -2.33 2.22 4.08
CA GLN A 100 -2.79 3.62 4.12
C GLN A 100 -1.66 4.64 3.94
N LEU A 101 -0.52 4.44 4.60
CA LEU A 101 0.56 5.43 4.63
C LEU A 101 1.18 5.65 3.24
N PRO A 102 1.59 4.60 2.48
CA PRO A 102 2.14 4.79 1.14
C PRO A 102 1.14 5.48 0.20
N ALA A 103 -0.14 5.10 0.25
CA ALA A 103 -1.20 5.72 -0.53
C ALA A 103 -1.30 7.24 -0.26
N THR A 104 -1.34 7.63 1.02
CA THR A 104 -1.38 9.04 1.44
C THR A 104 -0.15 9.81 0.95
N PHE A 105 1.06 9.26 1.12
CA PHE A 105 2.27 9.95 0.68
C PHE A 105 2.40 10.02 -0.84
N HIS A 106 1.90 9.03 -1.58
CA HIS A 106 1.79 9.11 -3.04
C HIS A 106 0.84 10.23 -3.49
N CYS A 107 -0.29 10.43 -2.80
CA CYS A 107 -1.17 11.57 -3.04
C CYS A 107 -0.49 12.90 -2.72
N LEU A 108 0.13 13.04 -1.55
CA LEU A 108 0.83 14.27 -1.15
C LEU A 108 1.97 14.63 -2.12
N LEU A 109 2.74 13.63 -2.57
CA LEU A 109 3.78 13.81 -3.58
C LEU A 109 3.20 14.28 -4.92
N THR A 110 2.03 13.76 -5.31
CA THR A 110 1.34 14.19 -6.53
C THR A 110 0.82 15.62 -6.40
N VAL A 111 0.22 15.99 -5.27
CA VAL A 111 -0.21 17.37 -4.98
C VAL A 111 0.98 18.33 -5.05
N GLU A 112 2.11 17.96 -4.45
CA GLU A 112 3.34 18.78 -4.55
C GLU A 112 3.76 19.00 -6.01
N ARG A 113 3.71 17.96 -6.84
CA ARG A 113 4.05 18.07 -8.28
C ARG A 113 3.09 18.99 -9.02
N VAL A 114 1.79 18.90 -8.75
CA VAL A 114 0.78 19.79 -9.33
C VAL A 114 1.08 21.25 -8.96
N LEU A 115 1.38 21.52 -7.69
CA LEU A 115 1.73 22.87 -7.22
C LEU A 115 3.02 23.38 -7.89
N ALA A 116 4.02 22.53 -8.00
CA ALA A 116 5.30 22.87 -8.63
C ALA A 116 5.14 23.21 -10.12
N VAL A 117 4.28 22.49 -10.86
CA VAL A 117 4.07 22.71 -12.30
C VAL A 117 3.10 23.86 -12.59
N ASN A 118 1.96 23.92 -11.91
CA ASN A 118 0.92 24.91 -12.22
C ASN A 118 1.19 26.29 -11.60
N ARG A 119 1.94 26.36 -10.49
CA ARG A 119 2.13 27.59 -9.69
C ARG A 119 3.59 27.79 -9.28
N VAL A 120 4.51 27.75 -10.25
CA VAL A 120 5.97 27.83 -10.03
C VAL A 120 6.39 29.00 -9.12
N SER A 121 5.91 30.22 -9.39
CA SER A 121 6.31 31.42 -8.62
C SER A 121 5.86 31.36 -7.16
N TRP A 122 4.64 30.88 -6.91
CA TRP A 122 4.13 30.70 -5.55
C TRP A 122 4.86 29.56 -4.83
N TYR A 123 5.09 28.44 -5.52
CA TYR A 123 5.83 27.30 -5.00
C TYR A 123 7.22 27.71 -4.54
N ARG A 124 7.99 28.43 -5.36
CA ARG A 124 9.35 28.89 -4.99
C ARG A 124 9.36 29.87 -3.82
N SER A 125 8.35 30.73 -3.72
CA SER A 125 8.32 31.80 -2.71
C SER A 125 7.84 31.32 -1.33
N ARG A 126 6.84 30.43 -1.29
CA ARG A 126 6.09 30.14 -0.06
C ARG A 126 6.17 28.68 0.39
N TRP A 127 6.55 27.75 -0.49
CA TRP A 127 6.61 26.33 -0.17
C TRP A 127 7.91 25.96 0.54
N THR A 128 7.88 25.98 1.87
CA THR A 128 9.02 25.63 2.73
C THR A 128 8.91 24.20 3.28
N TRP A 129 10.01 23.65 3.80
CA TRP A 129 10.05 22.32 4.42
C TRP A 129 9.04 22.15 5.57
N ARG A 130 8.73 23.24 6.30
CA ARG A 130 7.73 23.23 7.38
C ARG A 130 6.34 22.88 6.86
N HIS A 131 5.93 23.45 5.73
CA HIS A 131 4.63 23.14 5.12
C HIS A 131 4.53 21.67 4.69
N ARG A 132 5.62 21.11 4.17
CA ARG A 132 5.69 19.67 3.84
C ARG A 132 5.51 18.80 5.08
N LEU A 133 6.15 19.17 6.20
CA LEU A 133 5.96 18.46 7.46
C LEU A 133 4.55 18.61 8.02
N TYR A 134 3.96 19.81 8.01
CA TYR A 134 2.58 19.99 8.49
C TYR A 134 1.59 19.15 7.69
N LEU A 135 1.71 19.12 6.36
CA LEU A 135 0.87 18.27 5.51
C LEU A 135 1.11 16.77 5.75
N SER A 136 2.37 16.39 5.96
CA SER A 136 2.71 15.00 6.30
C SER A 136 2.12 14.58 7.63
N SER A 137 2.25 15.41 8.66
CA SER A 137 1.69 15.17 9.99
C SER A 137 0.17 15.09 9.94
N LEU A 138 -0.48 15.96 9.16
CA LEU A 138 -1.93 15.88 8.94
C LEU A 138 -2.33 14.56 8.26
N GLY A 139 -1.59 14.14 7.23
CA GLY A 139 -1.81 12.85 6.56
C GLY A 139 -1.67 11.65 7.51
N ILE A 140 -0.61 11.62 8.32
CA ILE A 140 -0.39 10.57 9.33
C ILE A 140 -1.52 10.58 10.36
N PHE A 141 -1.93 11.76 10.84
CA PHE A 141 -3.03 11.89 11.79
C PHE A 141 -4.35 11.31 11.23
N ILE A 142 -4.66 11.59 9.95
CA ILE A 142 -5.82 11.03 9.27
C ILE A 142 -5.72 9.50 9.20
N CYS A 143 -4.56 8.93 8.84
CA CYS A 143 -4.37 7.47 8.83
C CYS A 143 -4.55 6.85 10.22
N VAL A 144 -4.00 7.47 11.27
CA VAL A 144 -4.18 7.00 12.66
C VAL A 144 -5.66 7.05 13.06
N PHE A 145 -6.35 8.14 12.72
CA PHE A 145 -7.76 8.31 13.01
C PHE A 145 -8.63 7.26 12.29
N LEU A 146 -8.37 7.02 11.00
CA LEU A 146 -9.05 5.96 10.24
C LEU A 146 -8.79 4.57 10.83
N SER A 147 -7.55 4.30 11.25
CA SER A 147 -7.17 3.04 11.89
C SER A 147 -7.87 2.85 13.23
N PHE A 148 -8.03 3.93 14.00
CA PHE A 148 -8.78 3.92 15.25
C PHE A 148 -10.27 3.62 15.00
N ILE A 149 -10.88 4.22 13.97
CA ILE A 149 -12.25 3.87 13.55
C ILE A 149 -12.34 2.37 13.23
N ALA A 150 -11.35 1.81 12.53
CA ALA A 150 -11.32 0.38 12.21
C ALA A 150 -11.39 -0.51 13.46
N LEU A 151 -10.67 -0.12 14.52
CA LEU A 151 -10.68 -0.82 15.81
C LEU A 151 -12.04 -0.71 16.51
N ILE A 152 -12.67 0.47 16.47
CA ILE A 152 -14.03 0.67 17.01
C ILE A 152 -15.06 -0.18 16.26
N VAL A 153 -14.98 -0.23 14.93
CA VAL A 153 -15.87 -1.06 14.10
C VAL A 153 -15.68 -2.55 14.42
N SER A 154 -14.42 -3.00 14.54
CA SER A 154 -14.09 -4.38 14.91
C SER A 154 -14.64 -4.78 16.29
N PHE A 155 -14.63 -3.84 17.24
CA PHE A 155 -15.21 -4.03 18.57
C PHE A 155 -16.75 -4.02 18.57
N ALA A 156 -17.37 -3.11 17.84
CA ALA A 156 -18.83 -2.94 17.82
C ALA A 156 -19.55 -4.05 17.04
N SER A 157 -18.92 -4.57 15.98
CA SER A 157 -19.51 -5.57 15.09
C SER A 157 -18.51 -6.71 14.81
N PRO A 158 -18.26 -7.60 15.79
CA PRO A 158 -17.33 -8.70 15.60
C PRO A 158 -17.88 -9.74 14.61
N SER A 159 -17.25 -9.87 13.44
CA SER A 159 -17.50 -11.00 12.53
C SER A 159 -16.71 -12.24 12.96
N LEU A 160 -17.32 -13.42 12.79
CA LEU A 160 -16.68 -14.71 13.01
C LEU A 160 -16.01 -15.16 11.71
N ASN A 161 -14.70 -15.39 11.77
CA ASN A 161 -13.92 -15.89 10.64
C ASN A 161 -13.63 -17.38 10.83
N ASP A 162 -13.70 -18.14 9.73
CA ASP A 162 -13.49 -19.59 9.76
C ASP A 162 -12.01 -20.00 9.91
N ASN A 163 -11.09 -19.05 9.77
CA ASN A 163 -9.65 -19.29 9.90
C ASN A 163 -8.93 -18.11 10.60
N ARG A 164 -7.70 -18.35 11.04
CA ARG A 164 -6.84 -17.36 11.71
C ARG A 164 -5.90 -16.62 10.74
N ILE A 165 -6.37 -16.35 9.52
CA ILE A 165 -5.58 -15.55 8.56
C ILE A 165 -5.41 -14.12 9.07
N CYS A 166 -6.47 -13.60 9.70
CA CYS A 166 -6.58 -12.23 10.21
C CYS A 166 -6.09 -11.21 9.16
N ALA A 167 -6.67 -11.27 7.94
CA ALA A 167 -6.45 -10.23 6.95
C ALA A 167 -7.13 -8.92 7.41
N VAL A 168 -6.83 -7.80 6.75
CA VAL A 168 -7.41 -6.50 7.12
C VAL A 168 -8.93 -6.56 7.11
N MET A 169 -9.52 -7.07 6.02
CA MET A 169 -10.98 -7.16 5.88
C MET A 169 -11.61 -8.10 6.91
N ASP A 170 -10.99 -9.24 7.19
CA ASP A 170 -11.39 -10.18 8.24
C ASP A 170 -11.31 -9.57 9.65
N SER A 171 -10.41 -8.60 9.85
CA SER A 171 -10.16 -7.99 11.16
C SER A 171 -11.01 -6.73 11.40
N THR A 172 -11.41 -6.04 10.33
CA THR A 172 -12.17 -4.77 10.40
C THR A 172 -13.63 -4.90 9.96
N GLY A 173 -14.00 -6.02 9.35
CA GLY A 173 -15.29 -6.22 8.69
C GLY A 173 -15.30 -5.76 7.23
N ILE A 174 -16.23 -6.32 6.46
CA ILE A 174 -16.36 -6.16 5.00
C ILE A 174 -16.61 -4.71 4.60
N VAL A 175 -17.49 -3.99 5.31
CA VAL A 175 -17.85 -2.61 4.98
C VAL A 175 -16.66 -1.67 5.11
N TYR A 176 -15.95 -1.70 6.25
CA TYR A 176 -14.77 -0.87 6.45
C TYR A 176 -13.65 -1.29 5.49
N GLY A 177 -13.40 -2.59 5.36
CA GLY A 177 -12.38 -3.13 4.46
C GLY A 177 -12.59 -2.67 3.01
N THR A 178 -13.83 -2.74 2.52
CA THR A 178 -14.21 -2.26 1.18
C THR A 178 -13.89 -0.78 1.00
N ILE A 179 -14.36 0.08 1.92
CA ILE A 179 -14.11 1.53 1.86
C ILE A 179 -12.60 1.80 1.89
N HIS A 180 -11.86 1.10 2.74
CA HIS A 180 -10.43 1.24 2.92
C HIS A 180 -9.64 0.86 1.65
N TYR A 181 -9.92 -0.30 1.05
CA TYR A 181 -9.24 -0.76 -0.16
C TYR A 181 -9.63 0.06 -1.40
N CYS A 182 -10.89 0.46 -1.53
CA CYS A 182 -11.34 1.39 -2.58
C CYS A 182 -10.63 2.73 -2.47
N TRP A 183 -10.49 3.28 -1.25
CA TRP A 183 -9.74 4.52 -1.02
C TRP A 183 -8.29 4.40 -1.48
N ILE A 184 -7.60 3.31 -1.11
CA ILE A 184 -6.23 3.05 -1.58
C ILE A 184 -6.19 2.98 -3.11
N ALA A 185 -7.05 2.16 -3.73
CA ALA A 185 -7.05 1.97 -5.17
C ALA A 185 -7.28 3.30 -5.93
N LEU A 186 -8.28 4.08 -5.51
CA LEU A 186 -8.60 5.38 -6.09
C LEU A 186 -7.47 6.39 -5.91
N SER A 187 -6.81 6.40 -4.75
CA SER A 187 -5.69 7.31 -4.48
C SER A 187 -4.54 7.14 -5.48
N TYR A 188 -4.18 5.89 -5.80
CA TYR A 188 -3.14 5.57 -6.79
C TYR A 188 -3.60 5.86 -8.23
N MET A 189 -4.87 5.58 -8.57
CA MET A 189 -5.44 5.89 -9.88
C MET A 189 -5.45 7.40 -10.15
N ILE A 190 -5.90 8.19 -9.17
CA ILE A 190 -5.90 9.65 -9.26
C ILE A 190 -4.47 10.17 -9.35
N ALA A 191 -3.54 9.63 -8.54
CA ALA A 191 -2.13 10.03 -8.57
C ALA A 191 -1.50 9.79 -9.96
N PHE A 192 -1.80 8.63 -10.58
CA PHE A 192 -1.34 8.30 -11.92
C PHE A 192 -1.97 9.20 -12.98
N GLY A 193 -3.30 9.36 -12.98
CA GLY A 193 -4.01 10.20 -13.95
C GLY A 193 -3.53 11.66 -13.92
N VAL A 194 -3.32 12.21 -12.72
CA VAL A 194 -2.75 13.56 -12.55
C VAL A 194 -1.30 13.62 -13.05
N THR A 195 -0.47 12.65 -12.71
CA THR A 195 0.94 12.60 -13.16
C THR A 195 1.04 12.46 -14.68
N LEU A 196 0.17 11.66 -15.31
CA LEU A 196 0.07 11.50 -16.76
C LEU A 196 -0.34 12.82 -17.42
N ASN A 197 -1.38 13.48 -16.92
CA ASN A 197 -1.82 14.78 -17.43
C ASN A 197 -0.71 15.84 -17.35
N LEU A 198 0.02 15.89 -16.23
CA LEU A 198 1.17 16.77 -16.09
C LEU A 198 2.28 16.43 -17.08
N PHE A 199 2.56 15.14 -17.30
CA PHE A 199 3.57 14.68 -18.26
C PHE A 199 3.20 15.07 -19.69
N LEU A 200 1.95 14.84 -20.12
CA LEU A 200 1.47 15.18 -21.46
C LEU A 200 1.56 16.70 -21.71
N ARG A 201 1.16 17.51 -20.72
CA ARG A 201 1.25 18.97 -20.80
C ARG A 201 2.71 19.46 -20.85
N SER A 202 3.57 18.84 -20.06
CA SER A 202 5.01 19.14 -19.98
C SER A 202 5.72 18.78 -21.29
N HIS A 203 5.43 17.61 -21.87
CA HIS A 203 6.05 17.12 -23.10
C HIS A 203 5.71 17.98 -24.34
N GLY A 204 4.57 18.67 -24.34
CA GLY A 204 4.22 19.65 -25.37
C GLY A 204 5.03 20.95 -25.32
N SER A 205 5.72 21.23 -24.21
CA SER A 205 6.51 22.45 -24.03
C SER A 205 7.94 22.27 -24.55
N LYS A 206 8.37 23.13 -25.49
CA LYS A 206 9.72 23.11 -26.09
C LYS A 206 10.86 23.47 -25.11
N PHE A 207 10.55 23.82 -23.87
CA PHE A 207 11.49 24.38 -22.90
C PHE A 207 12.03 23.38 -21.86
N LEU A 208 11.68 22.09 -21.92
CA LEU A 208 12.18 21.12 -20.95
C LEU A 208 13.54 20.52 -21.31
N ASN A 209 14.44 20.55 -20.33
CA ASN A 209 15.72 19.87 -20.41
C ASN A 209 15.54 18.34 -20.50
N HIS A 210 16.40 17.70 -21.29
CA HIS A 210 16.38 16.23 -21.49
C HIS A 210 16.46 15.44 -20.17
N THR A 211 17.22 15.93 -19.20
CA THR A 211 17.33 15.34 -17.84
C THR A 211 16.01 15.41 -17.06
N GLU A 212 15.26 16.51 -17.17
CA GLU A 212 13.97 16.65 -16.50
C GLU A 212 12.90 15.77 -17.15
N LYS A 213 12.92 15.66 -18.48
CA LYS A 213 12.07 14.75 -19.23
C LYS A 213 12.25 13.29 -18.79
N ARG A 214 13.50 12.83 -18.65
CA ARG A 214 13.81 11.47 -18.14
C ARG A 214 13.29 11.26 -16.72
N LYS A 215 13.46 12.25 -15.83
CA LYS A 215 12.94 12.19 -14.46
C LYS A 215 11.41 12.09 -14.42
N GLN A 216 10.71 12.90 -15.21
CA GLN A 216 9.25 12.85 -15.30
C GLN A 216 8.76 11.51 -15.88
N MET A 217 9.45 10.97 -16.89
CA MET A 217 9.14 9.66 -17.46
C MET A 217 9.33 8.52 -16.45
N ALA A 218 10.44 8.50 -15.72
CA ALA A 218 10.69 7.50 -14.68
C ALA A 218 9.61 7.54 -13.58
N ILE A 219 9.21 8.75 -13.18
CA ILE A 219 8.13 8.97 -12.22
C ILE A 219 6.78 8.45 -12.75
N LEU A 220 6.47 8.67 -14.03
CA LEU A 220 5.23 8.19 -14.64
C LEU A 220 5.20 6.66 -14.71
N ILE A 221 6.31 6.04 -15.12
CA ILE A 221 6.46 4.59 -15.16
C ILE A 221 6.26 4.00 -13.77
N LEU A 222 6.93 4.56 -12.75
CA LEU A 222 6.78 4.12 -11.37
C LEU A 222 5.33 4.23 -10.88
N SER A 223 4.66 5.34 -11.20
CA SER A 223 3.24 5.52 -10.86
C SER A 223 2.33 4.55 -11.58
N GLY A 224 2.64 4.19 -12.84
CA GLY A 224 1.88 3.19 -13.60
C GLY A 224 2.05 1.78 -13.04
N ILE A 225 3.28 1.42 -12.65
CA ILE A 225 3.58 0.16 -11.96
C ILE A 225 2.78 0.08 -10.65
N ASN A 226 2.76 1.17 -9.86
CA ASN A 226 1.98 1.19 -8.62
C ASN A 226 0.47 0.99 -8.85
N VAL A 227 -0.10 1.53 -9.94
CA VAL A 227 -1.52 1.27 -10.29
C VAL A 227 -1.74 -0.20 -10.60
N LEU A 228 -0.91 -0.79 -11.47
CA LEU A 228 -1.04 -2.20 -11.83
C LEU A 228 -0.85 -3.12 -10.62
N MET A 229 0.10 -2.80 -9.75
CA MET A 229 0.48 -3.65 -8.62
C MET A 229 -0.35 -3.41 -7.36
N VAL A 230 -1.03 -2.27 -7.22
CA VAL A 230 -1.78 -1.94 -6.00
C VAL A 230 -3.26 -1.74 -6.28
N SER A 231 -3.63 -0.94 -7.28
CA SER A 231 -5.04 -0.67 -7.55
C SER A 231 -5.78 -1.89 -8.09
N VAL A 232 -5.17 -2.64 -9.02
CA VAL A 232 -5.79 -3.86 -9.59
C VAL A 232 -6.08 -4.92 -8.53
N PRO A 233 -5.11 -5.41 -7.74
CA PRO A 233 -5.39 -6.44 -6.74
C PRO A 233 -6.34 -5.96 -5.64
N ASN A 234 -6.32 -4.68 -5.27
CA ASN A 234 -7.30 -4.15 -4.30
C ASN A 234 -8.71 -4.12 -4.87
N PHE A 235 -8.88 -3.87 -6.17
CA PHE A 235 -10.17 -3.92 -6.83
C PHE A 235 -10.68 -5.36 -6.94
N VAL A 236 -9.81 -6.30 -7.34
CA VAL A 236 -10.13 -7.74 -7.39
C VAL A 236 -10.53 -8.26 -6.01
N LEU A 237 -9.80 -7.89 -4.96
CA LEU A 237 -10.12 -8.29 -3.58
C LEU A 237 -11.49 -7.78 -3.11
N VAL A 238 -11.85 -6.55 -3.51
CA VAL A 238 -13.18 -6.00 -3.21
C VAL A 238 -14.26 -6.71 -4.03
N ALA A 239 -14.01 -6.97 -5.32
CA ALA A 239 -14.95 -7.67 -6.19
C ALA A 239 -15.23 -9.09 -5.68
N ASP A 240 -14.20 -9.89 -5.40
CA ASP A 240 -14.29 -11.26 -4.86
C ASP A 240 -15.16 -11.34 -3.60
N GLN A 241 -15.05 -10.34 -2.71
CA GLN A 241 -15.83 -10.31 -1.47
C GLN A 241 -17.32 -9.98 -1.68
N TRP A 242 -17.66 -9.28 -2.75
CA TRP A 242 -19.03 -8.92 -3.10
C TRP A 242 -19.65 -9.91 -4.11
N ASP A 243 -18.83 -10.67 -4.86
CA ASP A 243 -19.25 -11.61 -5.91
C ASP A 243 -19.58 -13.03 -5.42
N THR A 244 -19.59 -13.28 -4.11
CA THR A 244 -20.01 -14.57 -3.53
C THR A 244 -21.50 -14.93 -3.71
N ASP A 245 -22.26 -14.18 -4.52
CA ASP A 245 -23.66 -14.51 -4.82
C ASP A 245 -23.96 -14.99 -6.26
N GLU A 246 -23.10 -14.93 -7.30
CA GLU A 246 -23.58 -15.44 -8.62
C GLU A 246 -22.65 -15.92 -9.78
N PHE A 247 -21.30 -15.98 -9.74
CA PHE A 247 -20.56 -16.47 -10.94
C PHE A 247 -19.32 -17.35 -10.68
N ASP A 248 -19.56 -18.65 -10.45
CA ASP A 248 -18.54 -19.68 -10.16
C ASP A 248 -17.81 -20.26 -11.41
N VAL A 249 -17.96 -19.67 -12.60
CA VAL A 249 -17.52 -20.30 -13.87
C VAL A 249 -16.32 -19.59 -14.53
N LEU A 250 -15.99 -18.35 -14.14
CA LEU A 250 -14.82 -17.64 -14.68
C LEU A 250 -13.53 -17.82 -13.85
N LEU A 251 -13.65 -18.32 -12.61
CA LEU A 251 -12.60 -18.23 -11.57
C LEU A 251 -11.54 -19.34 -11.59
N VAL A 252 -11.65 -20.36 -12.44
CA VAL A 252 -10.60 -21.39 -12.57
C VAL A 252 -9.39 -20.87 -13.35
N VAL A 253 -9.58 -19.88 -14.23
CA VAL A 253 -8.48 -19.26 -14.99
C VAL A 253 -7.77 -18.19 -14.14
N GLU A 254 -8.49 -17.46 -13.29
CA GLU A 254 -7.97 -16.29 -12.56
C GLU A 254 -7.30 -16.63 -11.21
N ARG A 255 -7.53 -17.83 -10.65
CA ARG A 255 -6.80 -18.33 -9.47
C ARG A 255 -5.31 -18.58 -9.75
N HIS A 256 -4.99 -18.92 -10.99
CA HIS A 256 -3.60 -18.96 -11.49
C HIS A 256 -3.00 -17.55 -11.57
N GLU A 257 -3.83 -16.54 -11.88
CA GLU A 257 -3.42 -15.16 -12.05
C GLU A 257 -3.24 -14.43 -10.72
N SER A 258 -4.00 -14.74 -9.67
CA SER A 258 -3.81 -14.18 -8.33
C SER A 258 -2.48 -14.59 -7.68
N SER A 259 -2.02 -15.83 -7.94
CA SER A 259 -0.68 -16.29 -7.56
C SER A 259 0.41 -15.60 -8.40
N GLU A 260 0.15 -15.36 -9.68
CA GLU A 260 1.02 -14.54 -10.54
C GLU A 260 1.02 -13.06 -10.17
N ILE A 261 -0.07 -12.47 -9.68
CA ILE A 261 -0.17 -11.05 -9.32
C ILE A 261 0.64 -10.78 -8.05
N ILE A 262 0.58 -11.69 -7.06
CA ILE A 262 1.47 -11.64 -5.89
C ILE A 262 2.93 -11.90 -6.29
N ALA A 263 3.20 -12.82 -7.23
CA ALA A 263 4.55 -13.03 -7.76
C ALA A 263 5.08 -11.86 -8.61
N ARG A 264 4.20 -11.17 -9.35
CA ARG A 264 4.50 -9.99 -10.19
C ARG A 264 4.67 -8.73 -9.33
N GLN A 265 3.94 -8.61 -8.21
CA GLN A 265 4.19 -7.60 -7.17
C GLN A 265 5.63 -7.67 -6.62
N CYS A 266 6.29 -8.82 -6.68
CA CYS A 266 7.63 -9.03 -6.12
C CYS A 266 8.79 -8.77 -7.08
N PHE A 267 8.56 -8.68 -8.40
CA PHE A 267 9.65 -8.61 -9.38
C PHE A 267 10.04 -7.19 -9.82
N ILE A 268 9.26 -6.16 -9.47
CA ILE A 268 9.49 -4.79 -9.97
C ILE A 268 9.17 -3.74 -8.88
N ARG A 269 10.00 -3.68 -7.83
CA ARG A 269 10.18 -2.48 -6.98
C ARG A 269 11.64 -2.33 -6.57
#